data_AF-S7WKX7-F1
#
_entry.id   AF-S7WKX7-F1
#
_cell.length_a   1.000
_cell.length_b   1.000
_cell.length_c   1.000
_cell.angle_alpha   90.00
_cell.angle_beta   90.00
_cell.angle_gamma   90.00
#
_symmetry.space_group_name_H-M   'P 1'
#
loop_
_entity.id
_entity.type
_entity.pdbx_description
1 polymer ?
#
loop_
_entity_poly.entity_id
_entity_poly.type
_entity_poly.pdbx_seq_one_letter_code
_entity_poly.pdbx_strand_id
1 'polypeptide(L)'
;MDQPSPLEKDPCEIPVLLYDNALSFDRLLFHYDGSPASAKIIKNFLHLFADNLQNSKATIISPAFIPKSKLKEEQEIIQEVTNCTSETSFIKFNFNRIGDFWSYAVKQQVTVLVTTKSNQADLAKVLFHFYKGGLWYDKLSFYLAL
;
A
#
# COMPACT_ATOMS: atom_id res chain seq x y z
N MET A 1 -14.58 27.26 7.37
CA MET A 1 -14.25 25.87 7.69
C MET A 1 -12.77 25.72 7.44
N ASP A 2 -11.97 25.68 8.49
CA ASP A 2 -10.52 25.56 8.38
C ASP A 2 -10.17 24.19 7.77
N GLN A 3 -9.42 24.19 6.68
CA GLN A 3 -8.79 22.97 6.19
C GLN A 3 -7.81 22.47 7.27
N PRO A 4 -7.73 21.16 7.52
CA PRO A 4 -6.70 20.65 8.41
C PRO A 4 -5.34 21.01 7.85
N SER A 5 -4.58 21.80 8.61
CA SER A 5 -3.20 22.14 8.29
C SER A 5 -2.33 20.88 8.34
N PRO A 6 -1.31 20.77 7.47
CA PRO A 6 -0.31 19.70 7.57
C PRO A 6 0.26 19.68 8.99
N LEU A 7 0.33 18.49 9.61
CA LEU A 7 0.83 18.32 10.97
C LEU A 7 2.32 18.73 11.11
N GLU A 8 3.09 18.65 10.01
CA GLU A 8 4.51 19.00 9.97
C GLU A 8 4.85 19.78 8.70
N LYS A 9 5.84 20.67 8.80
CA LYS A 9 6.31 21.55 7.71
C LYS A 9 7.07 20.77 6.63
N ASP A 10 7.74 19.70 7.04
CA ASP A 10 8.49 18.77 6.21
C ASP A 10 8.03 17.34 6.55
N PRO A 11 7.59 16.53 5.58
CA PRO A 11 7.15 15.18 5.87
C PRO A 11 8.35 14.30 6.26
N CYS A 12 8.22 13.55 7.37
CA CYS A 12 9.25 12.60 7.81
C CYS A 12 9.66 11.64 6.68
N GLU A 13 10.95 11.56 6.37
CA GLU A 13 11.48 10.70 5.28
C GLU A 13 11.56 9.22 5.65
N ILE A 14 11.56 8.91 6.94
CA ILE A 14 11.76 7.55 7.45
C ILE A 14 10.50 6.72 7.16
N PRO A 15 10.59 5.57 6.45
CA PRO A 15 9.44 4.67 6.29
C PRO A 15 8.85 4.23 7.62
N VAL A 16 7.53 4.14 7.69
CA VAL A 16 6.81 3.73 8.91
C VAL A 16 6.05 2.45 8.62
N LEU A 17 6.27 1.43 9.45
CA LEU A 17 5.45 0.22 9.49
C LEU A 17 4.59 0.25 10.75
N LEU A 18 3.27 0.30 10.57
CA LEU A 18 2.28 0.28 11.64
C LEU A 18 1.60 -1.09 11.66
N TYR A 19 1.63 -1.75 12.81
CA TYR A 19 0.92 -2.99 13.09
C TYR A 19 0.52 -3.01 14.57
N ASP A 20 -0.46 -3.83 14.92
CA ASP A 20 -0.94 -3.96 16.29
C ASP A 20 -0.20 -5.10 17.03
N ASN A 21 -0.77 -6.31 17.04
CA ASN A 21 -0.24 -7.42 17.86
C ASN A 21 0.77 -8.32 17.13
N ALA A 22 0.57 -8.57 15.84
CA ALA A 22 1.45 -9.44 15.06
C ALA A 22 1.55 -8.95 13.62
N LEU A 23 2.78 -8.94 13.11
CA LEU A 23 3.07 -8.66 11.72
C LEU A 23 3.02 -9.97 10.91
N SER A 24 2.25 -9.97 9.84
CA SER A 24 2.20 -11.08 8.87
C SER A 24 2.35 -10.54 7.46
N PHE A 25 3.13 -11.23 6.63
CA PHE A 25 3.33 -10.92 5.21
C PHE A 25 2.50 -11.83 4.29
N ASP A 26 1.52 -12.58 4.79
CA ASP A 26 0.78 -13.58 4.00
C ASP A 26 0.10 -13.00 2.76
N ARG A 27 -0.48 -11.80 2.87
CA ARG A 27 -1.25 -11.15 1.81
C ARG A 27 -0.86 -9.67 1.70
N LEU A 28 -0.18 -9.32 0.62
CA LEU A 28 0.35 -7.98 0.38
C LEU A 28 -0.53 -7.22 -0.61
N LEU A 29 -0.71 -5.93 -0.39
CA LEU A 29 -1.40 -5.03 -1.29
C LEU A 29 -0.52 -3.82 -1.61
N PHE A 30 -0.07 -3.74 -2.86
CA PHE A 30 0.78 -2.66 -3.35
C PHE A 30 -0.06 -1.61 -4.09
N HIS A 31 0.02 -0.37 -3.61
CA HIS A 31 -0.54 0.79 -4.31
C HIS A 31 0.50 1.39 -5.26
N TYR A 32 0.35 1.16 -6.56
CA TYR A 32 1.15 1.83 -7.59
C TYR A 32 0.27 2.87 -8.28
N ASP A 33 0.51 4.16 -8.04
CA ASP A 33 -0.29 5.26 -8.62
C ASP A 33 0.26 5.80 -9.95
N GLY A 34 1.24 5.11 -10.54
CA GLY A 34 1.93 5.57 -11.74
C GLY A 34 3.01 6.63 -11.48
N SER A 35 3.28 7.00 -10.23
CA SER A 35 4.40 7.90 -9.88
C SER A 35 5.71 7.11 -9.64
N PRO A 36 6.88 7.73 -9.85
CA PRO A 36 8.15 7.09 -9.49
C PRO A 36 8.30 6.86 -7.98
N ALA A 37 7.58 7.65 -7.18
CA ALA A 37 7.55 7.51 -5.72
C ALA A 37 6.89 6.18 -5.33
N SER A 38 5.68 5.91 -5.81
CA SER A 38 5.00 4.65 -5.51
C SER A 38 5.77 3.43 -6.03
N ALA A 39 6.41 3.54 -7.21
CA ALA A 39 7.34 2.53 -7.69
C ALA A 39 8.47 2.27 -6.69
N LYS A 40 9.20 3.31 -6.30
CA LYS A 40 10.33 3.23 -5.36
C LYS A 40 9.94 2.63 -4.01
N ILE A 41 8.77 3.00 -3.48
CA ILE A 41 8.24 2.45 -2.24
C ILE A 41 8.08 0.93 -2.34
N ILE A 42 7.48 0.44 -3.42
CA ILE A 42 7.30 -0.99 -3.66
C ILE A 42 8.65 -1.69 -3.73
N LYS A 43 9.58 -1.19 -4.56
CA LYS A 43 10.93 -1.79 -4.71
C LYS A 43 11.68 -1.85 -3.39
N ASN A 44 11.65 -0.77 -2.61
CA ASN A 44 12.30 -0.70 -1.30
C ASN A 44 11.66 -1.69 -0.30
N PHE A 45 10.33 -1.81 -0.31
CA PHE A 45 9.64 -2.79 0.54
C PHE A 45 10.06 -4.22 0.19
N LEU A 46 10.06 -4.57 -1.11
CA LEU A 46 10.52 -5.88 -1.58
C LEU A 46 11.95 -6.18 -1.15
N HIS A 47 12.84 -5.18 -1.25
CA HIS A 47 14.23 -5.33 -0.84
C HIS A 47 14.38 -5.52 0.67
N LEU A 48 13.71 -4.71 1.48
CA LEU A 48 13.81 -4.74 2.94
C LEU A 48 13.27 -6.05 3.55
N PHE A 49 12.21 -6.61 2.96
CA PHE A 49 11.53 -7.78 3.49
C PHE A 49 11.75 -9.03 2.66
N ALA A 50 12.72 -9.05 1.74
CA ALA A 50 12.91 -10.11 0.75
C ALA A 50 12.84 -11.54 1.34
N ASP A 51 13.45 -11.75 2.50
CA ASP A 51 13.49 -13.05 3.20
C ASP A 51 12.12 -13.49 3.75
N ASN A 52 11.19 -12.56 3.93
CA ASN A 52 9.85 -12.80 4.47
C ASN A 52 8.78 -12.98 3.39
N LEU A 53 9.05 -12.63 2.12
CA LEU A 53 8.02 -12.52 1.09
C LEU A 53 7.80 -13.79 0.26
N GLN A 54 8.69 -14.77 0.34
CA GLN A 54 8.69 -15.93 -0.58
C GLN A 54 7.37 -16.71 -0.60
N ASN A 55 6.66 -16.77 0.52
CA ASN A 55 5.36 -17.46 0.65
C ASN A 55 4.16 -16.51 0.60
N SER A 56 4.39 -15.21 0.37
CA SER A 56 3.35 -14.21 0.30
C SER A 56 2.54 -14.32 -0.98
N LYS A 57 1.28 -13.87 -0.91
CA LYS A 57 0.47 -13.53 -2.08
C LYS A 57 0.41 -12.03 -2.21
N ALA A 58 0.80 -11.48 -3.36
CA ALA A 58 0.79 -10.06 -3.61
C ALA A 58 -0.27 -9.67 -4.62
N THR A 59 -0.96 -8.57 -4.35
CA THR A 59 -1.79 -7.88 -5.34
C THR A 59 -1.23 -6.50 -5.58
N ILE A 60 -0.97 -6.18 -6.84
CA ILE A 60 -0.60 -4.83 -7.27
C ILE A 60 -1.84 -4.20 -7.88
N ILE A 61 -2.16 -3.00 -7.41
CA ILE A 61 -3.21 -2.17 -7.97
C ILE A 61 -2.55 -0.98 -8.67
N SER A 62 -2.92 -0.81 -9.94
CA SER A 62 -2.46 0.27 -10.79
C SER A 62 -3.63 1.03 -11.40
N PRO A 63 -3.51 2.34 -11.67
CA PRO A 63 -4.49 3.11 -12.43
C PRO A 63 -4.92 2.38 -13.70
N ALA A 64 -6.22 2.44 -13.98
CA ALA A 64 -6.80 1.86 -15.19
C ALA A 64 -6.19 2.48 -16.46
N PHE A 65 -5.76 3.74 -16.38
CA PHE A 65 -5.02 4.41 -17.43
C PHE A 65 -3.64 4.84 -16.93
N ILE A 66 -2.59 4.39 -17.63
CA ILE A 66 -1.22 4.84 -17.41
C ILE A 66 -0.59 5.28 -18.74
N PRO A 67 0.18 6.39 -18.78
CA PRO A 67 0.86 6.81 -20.00
C PRO A 67 1.79 5.71 -20.54
N LYS A 68 1.90 5.59 -21.87
CA LYS A 68 2.77 4.60 -22.51
C LYS A 68 4.23 4.65 -22.03
N SER A 69 4.73 5.84 -21.70
CA SER A 69 6.07 6.05 -21.16
C SER A 69 6.32 5.33 -19.83
N LYS A 70 5.27 4.96 -19.09
CA LYS A 70 5.34 4.32 -17.79
C LYS A 70 4.95 2.84 -17.78
N LEU A 71 4.50 2.31 -18.90
CA LEU A 71 4.20 0.88 -19.03
C LEU A 71 5.41 0.00 -18.73
N LYS A 72 6.61 0.47 -19.07
CA LYS A 72 7.85 -0.25 -18.77
C LYS A 72 8.10 -0.35 -17.26
N GLU A 73 8.00 0.78 -16.55
CA GLU A 73 8.16 0.83 -15.08
C GLU A 73 7.13 -0.07 -14.38
N GLU A 74 5.88 -0.05 -14.84
CA GLU A 74 4.82 -0.92 -14.33
C GLU A 74 5.15 -2.41 -14.51
N GLN A 75 5.60 -2.80 -15.71
CA GLN A 75 6.00 -4.19 -15.99
C GLN A 75 7.19 -4.62 -15.13
N GLU A 76 8.16 -3.72 -14.91
CA GLU A 76 9.30 -3.97 -14.03
C GLU A 76 8.83 -4.23 -12.59
N ILE A 77 7.90 -3.42 -12.07
CA ILE A 77 7.33 -3.64 -10.73
C ILE A 77 6.59 -4.97 -10.65
N ILE A 78 5.75 -5.30 -11.64
CA ILE A 78 5.03 -6.59 -11.68
C ILE A 78 6.03 -7.75 -11.64
N GLN A 79 7.10 -7.67 -12.42
CA GLN A 79 8.12 -8.72 -12.47
C GLN A 79 8.87 -8.84 -11.14
N GLU A 80 9.28 -7.71 -10.54
CA GLU A 80 9.99 -7.70 -9.26
C GLU A 80 9.14 -8.31 -8.13
N VAL A 81 7.87 -7.94 -8.04
CA VAL A 81 6.94 -8.54 -7.07
C VAL A 81 6.78 -10.04 -7.33
N THR A 82 6.57 -10.43 -8.59
CA THR A 82 6.45 -11.85 -8.99
C THR A 82 7.68 -12.67 -8.64
N ASN A 83 8.87 -12.09 -8.69
CA ASN A 83 10.10 -12.78 -8.30
C ASN A 83 10.26 -12.92 -6.78
N CYS A 84 9.59 -12.07 -5.99
CA CYS A 84 9.72 -12.06 -4.53
C CYS A 84 8.61 -12.82 -3.82
N THR A 85 7.51 -13.17 -4.50
CA THR A 85 6.30 -13.72 -3.87
C THR A 85 5.80 -14.98 -4.57
N SER A 86 5.10 -15.86 -3.84
CA SER A 86 4.58 -17.12 -4.37
C SER A 86 3.46 -16.95 -5.40
N GLU A 87 2.67 -15.87 -5.30
CA GLU A 87 1.54 -15.58 -6.18
C GLU A 87 1.43 -14.07 -6.35
N THR A 88 1.32 -13.61 -7.60
CA THR A 88 1.11 -12.20 -7.93
C THR A 88 -0.16 -12.02 -8.73
N SER A 89 -1.03 -11.14 -8.26
CA SER A 89 -2.18 -10.60 -8.98
C SER A 89 -1.92 -9.15 -9.37
N PHE A 90 -2.41 -8.75 -10.54
CA PHE A 90 -2.32 -7.38 -11.02
C PHE A 90 -3.70 -6.88 -11.44
N ILE A 91 -4.11 -5.72 -10.92
CA ILE A 91 -5.43 -5.14 -11.14
C ILE A 91 -5.29 -3.72 -11.67
N LYS A 92 -5.94 -3.46 -12.81
CA LYS A 92 -6.14 -2.13 -13.36
C LYS A 92 -7.44 -1.55 -12.82
N PHE A 93 -7.34 -0.62 -11.87
CA PHE A 93 -8.51 0.01 -11.27
C PHE A 93 -8.19 1.42 -10.75
N ASN A 94 -9.09 2.37 -11.01
CA ASN A 94 -8.97 3.73 -10.50
C ASN A 94 -9.62 3.81 -9.12
N PHE A 95 -8.82 3.66 -8.07
CA PHE A 95 -9.27 4.04 -6.74
C PHE A 95 -9.26 5.56 -6.63
N ASN A 96 -10.45 6.15 -6.48
CA ASN A 96 -10.60 7.60 -6.37
C ASN A 96 -10.28 8.10 -4.96
N ARG A 97 -10.33 7.21 -3.96
CA ARG A 97 -10.10 7.52 -2.55
C ARG A 97 -9.38 6.36 -1.87
N ILE A 98 -8.52 6.68 -0.90
CA ILE A 98 -7.81 5.66 -0.12
C ILE A 98 -8.75 4.73 0.67
N GLY A 99 -9.97 5.19 1.00
CA GLY A 99 -10.99 4.36 1.65
C GLY A 99 -11.45 3.17 0.80
N ASP A 100 -11.45 3.31 -0.53
CA ASP A 100 -11.79 2.21 -1.44
C ASP A 100 -10.67 1.15 -1.43
N PHE A 101 -9.42 1.62 -1.38
CA PHE A 101 -8.23 0.77 -1.28
C PHE A 101 -8.20 -0.01 0.05
N TRP A 102 -8.52 0.66 1.16
CA TRP A 102 -8.71 0.00 2.46
C TRP A 102 -9.85 -1.03 2.44
N SER A 103 -10.99 -0.68 1.83
CA SER A 103 -12.14 -1.59 1.74
C SER A 103 -11.80 -2.86 0.96
N TYR A 104 -11.00 -2.73 -0.10
CA TYR A 104 -10.44 -3.87 -0.82
C TYR A 104 -9.53 -4.70 0.08
N ALA A 105 -8.61 -4.06 0.81
CA ALA A 105 -7.68 -4.72 1.72
C ALA A 105 -8.42 -5.58 2.76
N VAL A 106 -9.45 -5.03 3.41
CA VAL A 106 -10.28 -5.76 4.37
C VAL A 106 -11.03 -6.92 3.72
N LYS A 107 -11.68 -6.69 2.57
CA LYS A 107 -12.44 -7.73 1.86
C LYS A 107 -11.57 -8.90 1.43
N GLN A 108 -10.33 -8.64 1.03
CA GLN A 108 -9.36 -9.66 0.60
C GLN A 108 -8.48 -10.20 1.74
N GLN A 109 -8.73 -9.76 2.98
CA GLN A 109 -7.95 -10.13 4.17
C GLN A 109 -6.45 -9.88 3.98
N VAL A 110 -6.11 -8.74 3.38
CA VAL A 110 -4.74 -8.27 3.22
C VAL A 110 -4.12 -8.08 4.61
N THR A 111 -2.88 -8.53 4.76
CA THR A 111 -2.11 -8.42 6.01
C THR A 111 -1.14 -7.24 5.98
N VAL A 112 -0.65 -6.82 4.80
CA VAL A 112 0.15 -5.60 4.67
C VAL A 112 -0.30 -4.75 3.48
N LEU A 113 -0.63 -3.50 3.75
CA LEU A 113 -0.94 -2.49 2.77
C LEU A 113 0.25 -1.54 2.61
N VAL A 114 0.79 -1.46 1.40
CA VAL A 114 1.97 -0.65 1.06
C VAL A 114 1.53 0.55 0.23
N THR A 115 1.76 1.76 0.75
CA THR A 115 1.36 3.01 0.07
C THR A 115 2.23 4.21 0.49
N THR A 116 1.95 5.36 -0.13
CA THR A 116 2.65 6.62 0.15
C THR A 116 2.13 7.29 1.43
N LYS A 117 3.01 8.01 2.13
CA LYS A 117 2.65 8.85 3.29
C LYS A 117 1.68 9.98 2.94
N SER A 118 1.55 10.38 1.67
CA SER A 118 0.50 11.32 1.24
C SER A 118 -0.90 10.82 1.60
N ASN A 119 -1.09 9.51 1.70
CA ASN A 119 -2.34 8.88 2.10
C ASN A 119 -2.53 8.77 3.63
N GLN A 120 -1.53 9.12 4.45
CA GLN A 120 -1.56 8.91 5.90
C GLN A 120 -2.74 9.60 6.57
N ALA A 121 -3.02 10.86 6.23
CA ALA A 121 -4.10 11.62 6.87
C ALA A 121 -5.48 11.00 6.58
N ASP A 122 -5.70 10.58 5.34
CA ASP A 122 -6.97 9.96 4.94
C ASP A 122 -7.09 8.51 5.43
N LEU A 123 -5.98 7.76 5.47
CA LEU A 123 -5.92 6.48 6.17
C LEU A 123 -6.29 6.65 7.64
N ALA A 124 -5.70 7.60 8.37
CA ALA A 124 -6.00 7.81 9.78
C ALA A 124 -7.50 8.10 10.02
N LYS A 125 -8.15 8.90 9.15
CA LYS A 125 -9.60 9.12 9.22
C LYS A 125 -10.40 7.84 9.01
N VAL A 126 -10.01 7.04 8.03
CA VAL A 126 -10.60 5.72 7.73
C VAL A 126 -10.44 4.79 8.95
N LEU A 127 -9.24 4.65 9.47
CA LEU A 127 -8.94 3.82 10.64
C LEU A 127 -9.75 4.26 11.87
N PHE A 128 -9.83 5.56 12.14
CA PHE A 128 -10.61 6.09 13.25
C PHE A 128 -12.11 5.80 13.11
N HIS A 129 -12.65 5.93 11.89
CA HIS A 129 -14.05 5.63 11.60
C HIS A 129 -14.37 4.15 11.84
N PHE A 130 -13.52 3.25 11.32
CA PHE A 130 -13.74 1.80 11.43
C PHE A 130 -13.41 1.23 12.80
N TYR A 131 -12.45 1.83 13.52
CA TYR A 131 -12.19 1.52 14.92
C TYR A 131 -13.41 1.80 15.80
N LYS A 132 -14.05 2.97 15.64
CA LYS A 132 -15.31 3.29 16.33
C LYS A 132 -16.48 2.40 15.91
N GLY A 133 -16.45 1.88 14.68
CA GLY A 133 -17.49 1.01 14.13
C GLY A 133 -17.29 -0.49 14.40
N GLY A 134 -16.20 -0.91 15.05
CA GLY A 134 -15.92 -2.33 15.34
C GLY A 134 -15.54 -3.17 14.12
N LEU A 135 -15.15 -2.54 13.00
CA LEU A 135 -14.76 -3.19 11.74
C LEU A 135 -13.23 -3.21 11.55
N TRP A 136 -12.48 -3.14 12.64
CA TRP A 136 -11.03 -3.27 12.59
C TRP A 136 -10.67 -4.70 12.19
N TYR A 137 -9.81 -4.85 11.18
CA TYR A 137 -9.21 -6.13 10.86
C TYR A 137 -7.85 -6.19 11.54
N ASP A 138 -7.77 -6.91 12.67
CA ASP A 138 -6.61 -6.96 13.58
C ASP A 138 -5.28 -7.34 12.92
N LYS A 139 -5.33 -7.90 11.70
CA LYS A 139 -4.15 -8.35 10.96
C LYS A 139 -3.67 -7.36 9.90
N LEU A 140 -4.39 -6.27 9.63
CA LEU A 140 -3.98 -5.29 8.62
C LEU A 140 -2.89 -4.37 9.15
N SER A 141 -1.70 -4.49 8.56
CA SER A 141 -0.56 -3.61 8.79
C SER A 141 -0.42 -2.60 7.65
N PHE A 142 0.21 -1.46 7.93
CA PHE A 142 0.44 -0.39 6.95
C PHE A 142 1.93 -0.09 6.84
N TYR A 143 2.48 -0.14 5.64
CA TYR A 143 3.79 0.40 5.34
C TYR A 143 3.66 1.69 4.54
N LEU A 144 4.14 2.79 5.12
CA LEU A 144 4.04 4.14 4.58
C LEU A 144 5.42 4.74 4.36
N ALA A 145 5.71 5.17 3.13
CA ALA A 145 6.97 5.83 2.78
C ALA A 145 6.75 7.02 1.83
N LEU A 146 7.78 7.84 1.60
CA LEU A 146 7.77 8.93 0.63
C LEU A 146 8.13 8.46 -0.78
#